data_AF-A0A448X260-F1
#
_entry.id   AF-A0A448X260-F1
#
_cell.length_a   1.000
_cell.length_b   1.000
_cell.length_c   1.000
_cell.angle_alpha   90.00
_cell.angle_beta   90.00
_cell.angle_gamma   90.00
#
_symmetry.space_group_name_H-M   'P 1'
#
loop_
_entity.id
_entity.type
_entity.pdbx_description
1 polymer ?
#
loop_
_entity_poly.entity_id
_entity_poly.type
_entity_poly.pdbx_seq_one_letter_code
_entity_poly.pdbx_strand_id
1 'polypeptide(L)' 'MARHNDSSSVAPFYESNIKMEHLGFTVDDLGCCRVLRHPLWGHRAFTGIILTDAPQDHPILTSMLTTPVVASSLTPMAI' A
#
# COMPACT_ATOMS: atom_id res chain seq x y z
N MET A 1 -7.71 17.28 -6.65
CA MET A 1 -6.24 17.15 -6.67
C MET A 1 -5.90 15.81 -7.34
N ALA A 2 -5.74 15.77 -8.67
CA ALA A 2 -5.44 14.54 -9.42
C ALA A 2 -4.78 14.92 -10.76
N ARG A 3 -3.52 14.53 -10.98
CA ARG A 3 -2.83 14.29 -12.28
C ARG A 3 -1.46 13.63 -12.02
N HIS A 4 -0.94 12.93 -13.05
CA HIS A 4 0.45 12.51 -13.33
C HIS A 4 0.59 10.98 -13.38
N ASN A 5 0.10 10.26 -14.38
CA ASN A 5 0.78 10.17 -15.67
C ASN A 5 -0.14 9.47 -16.70
N ASP A 6 -0.65 10.26 -17.63
CA ASP A 6 -1.40 9.90 -18.86
C ASP A 6 -2.70 9.07 -18.81
N SER A 7 -3.41 9.08 -19.95
CA SER A 7 -4.86 9.24 -20.07
C SER A 7 -5.62 7.94 -20.35
N SER A 8 -6.69 7.69 -19.58
CA SER A 8 -7.89 6.92 -19.96
C SER A 8 -7.70 5.52 -20.55
N SER A 9 -7.37 4.52 -19.72
CA SER A 9 -7.77 3.10 -19.97
C SER A 9 -7.63 2.14 -18.77
N VAL A 10 -7.09 2.57 -17.64
CA VAL A 10 -6.87 1.68 -16.49
C VAL A 10 -7.92 1.96 -15.41
N ALA A 11 -8.65 0.92 -15.00
CA ALA A 11 -9.53 0.99 -13.83
C ALA A 11 -8.73 1.53 -12.64
N PRO A 12 -9.21 2.58 -11.95
CA PRO A 12 -8.44 3.23 -10.91
C PRO A 12 -8.08 2.23 -9.81
N PHE A 13 -6.82 2.26 -9.37
CA PHE A 13 -6.39 1.50 -8.22
C PHE A 13 -6.67 2.32 -6.96
N TYR A 14 -7.67 1.90 -6.20
CA TYR A 14 -8.06 2.51 -4.92
C TYR A 14 -7.46 1.73 -3.74
N GLU A 15 -7.33 2.38 -2.59
CA GLU A 15 -6.67 1.84 -1.38
C GLU A 15 -7.24 0.50 -0.91
N SER A 16 -8.55 0.27 -1.06
CA SER A 16 -9.23 -0.99 -0.70
C SER A 16 -9.57 -1.85 -1.92
N ASN A 17 -8.75 -1.80 -2.97
CA ASN A 17 -8.91 -2.67 -4.13
C ASN A 17 -8.64 -4.14 -3.74
N ILE A 18 -9.44 -5.07 -4.25
CA ILE A 18 -9.31 -6.52 -3.96
C ILE A 18 -7.91 -7.06 -4.27
N LYS A 19 -7.20 -6.45 -5.24
CA LYS A 19 -5.82 -6.79 -5.58
C LYS A 19 -4.83 -6.60 -4.42
N MET A 20 -5.19 -5.85 -3.38
CA MET A 20 -4.37 -5.71 -2.17
C MET A 20 -4.20 -7.05 -1.43
N GLU A 21 -5.09 -8.03 -1.64
CA GLU A 21 -4.95 -9.37 -1.07
C GLU A 21 -3.67 -10.07 -1.57
N HIS A 22 -3.31 -9.86 -2.84
CA HIS A 22 -2.07 -10.40 -3.40
C HIS A 22 -0.80 -9.72 -2.85
N LEU A 23 -0.96 -8.60 -2.12
CA LEU A 23 0.12 -7.84 -1.52
C LEU A 23 0.20 -8.02 0.01
N GLY A 24 -0.50 -9.02 0.55
CA GLY A 24 -0.41 -9.41 1.97
C GLY A 24 -1.40 -8.72 2.91
N PHE A 25 -2.39 -8.00 2.36
CA PHE A 25 -3.51 -7.47 3.15
C PHE A 25 -4.72 -8.41 3.11
N THR A 26 -5.70 -8.18 3.99
CA THR A 26 -7.05 -8.71 3.79
C THR A 26 -7.98 -7.58 3.38
N VAL A 27 -8.96 -7.86 2.51
CA VAL A 27 -9.99 -6.90 2.11
C VAL A 27 -11.34 -7.41 2.58
N ASP A 28 -11.89 -6.78 3.62
CA ASP A 28 -13.19 -7.17 4.16
C ASP A 28 -14.29 -6.49 3.31
N ASP A 29 -15.21 -7.27 2.73
CA ASP A 29 -16.32 -6.79 1.91
C ASP A 29 -17.59 -6.61 2.77
N LEU A 30 -18.06 -5.37 2.88
CA LEU A 30 -19.23 -4.98 3.66
C LEU A 30 -20.46 -4.71 2.75
N GLY A 31 -20.42 -5.19 1.50
CA GLY A 31 -21.45 -4.99 0.49
C GLY A 31 -21.30 -3.64 -0.22
N CYS A 32 -21.52 -2.53 0.50
CA CYS A 32 -21.41 -1.19 -0.10
C CYS A 32 -19.98 -0.64 -0.15
N CYS A 33 -19.07 -1.23 0.64
CA CYS A 33 -17.70 -0.77 0.81
C CYS A 33 -16.77 -1.97 0.99
N ARG A 34 -15.50 -1.76 0.64
CA ARG A 34 -14.40 -2.67 0.95
C ARG A 34 -13.44 -1.97 1.87
N VAL A 35 -12.95 -2.68 2.88
CA VAL A 35 -12.08 -2.12 3.90
C VAL A 35 -10.80 -2.93 3.99
N LEU A 36 -9.67 -2.23 3.83
CA LEU A 36 -8.35 -2.83 4.00
C LEU A 36 -8.09 -3.20 5.46
N ARG A 37 -7.49 -4.37 5.69
CA ARG A 37 -7.04 -4.83 7.01
C ARG A 37 -5.60 -5.32 6.95
N HIS A 38 -4.73 -4.66 7.70
CA HIS A 38 -3.33 -5.04 7.88
C HIS A 38 -3.21 -6.14 8.97
N PRO A 39 -2.36 -7.17 8.80
CA PRO A 39 -2.26 -8.28 9.76
C PRO A 39 -1.93 -7.84 11.19
N LEU A 40 -1.13 -6.78 11.34
CA LEU A 40 -0.72 -6.28 12.66
C LEU A 40 -1.57 -5.09 13.16
N TRP A 41 -2.03 -4.24 12.25
CA TRP A 41 -2.65 -2.94 12.63
C TRP A 41 -4.17 -2.93 12.52
N GLY A 42 -4.77 -4.00 12.00
CA GLY A 42 -6.20 -4.04 11.71
C GLY A 42 -6.55 -3.02 10.64
N HIS A 43 -7.62 -2.25 10.87
CA HIS A 43 -8.10 -1.20 9.98
C HIS A 43 -7.39 0.16 10.16
N ARG A 44 -6.38 0.24 11.03
CA ARG A 44 -5.66 1.49 11.34
C ARG A 44 -4.43 1.64 10.47
N ALA A 45 -4.62 1.61 9.17
CA ALA A 45 -3.54 1.74 8.21
C ALA A 45 -4.05 2.40 6.93
N PHE A 46 -3.16 3.16 6.29
CA PHE A 46 -3.35 3.67 4.94
C PHE A 46 -2.23 3.09 4.07
N THR A 47 -2.58 2.59 2.89
CA THR A 47 -1.61 1.93 2.00
C THR A 47 -1.59 2.62 0.64
N GLY A 48 -0.40 3.02 0.19
CA GLY A 48 -0.13 3.43 -1.18
C GLY A 48 0.75 2.42 -1.90
N ILE A 49 0.68 2.38 -3.23
CA ILE A 49 1.53 1.54 -4.08
C ILE A 49 2.37 2.42 -4.99
N ILE A 50 3.66 2.11 -5.08
CA ILE A 50 4.59 2.68 -6.06
C ILE A 50 5.03 1.52 -6.96
N LEU A 51 4.85 1.70 -8.27
CA LEU A 51 5.30 0.74 -9.28
C LEU A 51 6.49 1.33 -10.03
N THR A 52 7.47 0.49 -10.36
CA THR A 52 8.65 0.85 -11.13
C THR A 52 9.06 -0.32 -12.02
N ASP A 53 9.68 0.00 -13.15
CA ASP A 53 10.32 -0.94 -14.07
C ASP A 53 11.83 -1.09 -13.83
N ALA A 54 12.38 -0.42 -12.80
CA ALA A 54 13.77 -0.58 -12.40
C ALA A 54 14.07 -2.05 -12.04
N PRO A 55 15.21 -2.60 -12.51
CA PRO A 55 15.59 -3.97 -12.19
C PRO A 55 15.92 -4.11 -10.70
N GLN A 56 15.75 -5.32 -10.14
CA GLN A 56 15.87 -5.54 -8.68
C GLN A 56 17.25 -5.18 -8.10
N ASP A 57 18.30 -5.28 -8.90
CA ASP A 57 19.68 -4.93 -8.54
C ASP A 57 20.00 -3.44 -8.68
N HIS A 58 19.03 -2.62 -9.12
CA HIS A 58 19.21 -1.18 -9.24
C HIS A 58 19.59 -0.58 -7.87
N PRO A 59 20.66 0.22 -7.78
CA PRO A 59 21.25 0.64 -6.51
C PRO A 59 20.26 1.37 -5.59
N ILE A 60 19.30 2.11 -6.17
CA ILE A 60 18.23 2.76 -5.41
C ILE A 60 17.32 1.75 -4.70
N LEU A 61 16.88 0.69 -5.39
CA LEU A 61 16.02 -0.34 -4.78
C LEU A 61 16.76 -1.11 -3.70
N THR A 62 18.02 -1.48 -3.96
CA THR A 62 18.87 -2.14 -2.96
C THR A 62 19.01 -1.28 -1.70
N SER A 63 19.22 0.03 -1.86
CA SER A 63 19.31 0.95 -0.70
C SER A 63 18.01 1.05 0.09
N MET A 64 16.85 1.08 -0.59
CA MET A 64 15.54 1.16 0.07
C MET A 64 15.17 -0.13 0.81
N LEU A 65 15.52 -1.28 0.27
CA LEU A 65 15.17 -2.59 0.82
C LEU A 65 16.10 -3.04 1.97
N THR A 66 17.33 -2.54 2.00
CA THR A 66 18.33 -2.91 3.02
C THR A 66 18.30 -2.04 4.27
N THR A 67 17.75 -0.82 4.18
CA THR A 67 17.47 -0.03 5.36
C THR A 67 16.33 -0.68 6.13
N PRO A 68 16.52 -1.11 7.40
CA PRO A 68 15.38 -1.41 8.23
C PRO A 68 14.58 -0.11 8.30
N VAL A 69 13.38 -0.11 7.71
CA VAL A 69 12.37 0.86 8.09
C VAL A 69 12.11 0.54 9.56
N VAL A 70 12.92 1.15 10.43
CA VAL A 70 12.67 1.16 11.86
C VAL A 70 11.23 1.57 11.95
N ALA A 71 10.39 0.68 12.46
CA ALA A 71 9.00 0.95 12.76
C ALA A 71 8.97 2.12 13.75
N SER A 72 9.12 3.32 13.21
CA SER A 72 9.20 4.59 13.93
C SER A 72 7.76 4.97 14.23
N SER A 73 7.13 4.16 15.08
CA SER A 73 5.93 4.43 15.86
C SER A 73 5.33 3.12 16.40
N LEU A 74 6.10 2.38 17.22
CA LEU A 74 5.49 1.59 18.30
C LEU A 74 5.05 2.50 19.46
N THR A 75 4.47 3.66 19.15
CA THR A 75 3.62 4.37 20.11
C THR A 75 2.19 4.03 19.74
N PRO A 76 1.43 3.30 20.56
CA PRO A 76 0.00 3.24 20.36
C PRO A 76 -0.50 4.69 20.37
N MET A 77 -1.18 5.12 19.30
CA MET A 77 -1.98 6.33 19.34
C MET A 77 -2.97 6.16 20.49
N ALA A 78 -2.70 6.85 21.59
CA ALA A 78 -3.67 7.02 22.66
C ALA A 78 -4.89 7.74 22.07
N ILE A 79 -6.05 7.11 22.20
CA ILE A 79 -7.36 7.76 22.06
C ILE A 79 -7.71 8.33 23.42
#